data_AF-A0AAD9N839-F1
#
_entry.id   AF-A0AAD9N839-F1
#
_cell.length_a   1.000
_cell.length_b   1.000
_cell.length_c   1.000
_cell.angle_alpha   90.00
_cell.angle_beta   90.00
_cell.angle_gamma   90.00
#
_symmetry.space_group_name_H-M   'P 1'
#
loop_
_entity.id
_entity.type
_entity.pdbx_description
1 polymer ?
#
loop_
_entity_poly.entity_id
_entity_poly.type
_entity_poly.pdbx_seq_one_letter_code
_entity_poly.pdbx_strand_id
1 'polypeptide(L)' 'MCSGHPNGGVPQGTLSGPKCFLVYINDLRTTVPLYKYVDDSTLFEICDRNNVSVIQESVDIAARWTEQNDMNIYSEKSK' A
#
# COMPACT_ATOMS: atom_id res chain seq x y z
N MET A 1 34.94 -5.36 13.50
CA MET A 1 33.80 -4.69 14.17
C MET A 1 32.84 -4.24 13.07
N CYS A 2 31.76 -4.98 12.83
CA CYS A 2 30.78 -4.62 11.80
C CYS A 2 29.81 -3.60 12.40
N SER A 3 29.90 -2.35 11.95
CA SER A 3 28.92 -1.31 12.28
C SER A 3 27.65 -1.61 11.45
N GLY A 4 26.73 -2.37 12.03
CA GLY A 4 25.42 -2.64 11.44
C GLY A 4 24.49 -1.48 11.72
N HIS A 5 24.36 -0.57 10.75
CA HIS A 5 23.27 0.40 10.75
C HIS A 5 21.95 -0.38 10.65
N PRO A 6 20.97 -0.18 11.54
CA PRO A 6 19.70 -0.87 11.41
C PRO A 6 18.97 -0.32 10.18
N ASN A 7 18.92 -1.11 9.12
CA ASN A 7 17.98 -0.89 8.02
C ASN A 7 16.58 -1.08 8.63
N GLY A 8 15.69 -0.08 8.52
CA GLY A 8 14.42 0.05 9.25
C GLY A 8 13.35 -1.04 9.03
N GLY A 9 13.73 -2.22 8.56
CA GLY A 9 12.85 -3.38 8.44
C GLY A 9 12.63 -4.07 9.78
N VAL A 10 11.39 -4.54 10.00
CA VAL A 10 11.08 -5.40 11.14
C VAL A 10 11.49 -6.85 10.80
N PRO A 11 12.22 -7.56 11.68
CA PRO A 11 12.63 -8.94 11.40
C PRO A 11 11.43 -9.87 11.16
N GLN A 12 11.51 -10.65 10.09
CA GLN A 12 10.50 -11.66 9.75
C GLN A 12 10.40 -12.71 10.86
N GLY A 13 9.18 -13.02 11.31
CA GLY A 13 8.95 -13.97 12.41
C GLY A 13 8.82 -13.34 13.80
N THR A 14 8.92 -12.01 13.92
CA THR A 14 8.56 -11.31 15.15
C THR A 14 7.04 -11.16 15.25
N LEU A 15 6.48 -11.41 16.45
CA LEU A 15 5.04 -11.26 16.71
C LEU A 15 4.52 -9.84 16.41
N SER A 16 5.40 -8.85 16.51
CA SER A 16 5.10 -7.43 16.31
C SER A 16 5.12 -6.99 14.84
N GLY A 17 5.87 -7.67 13.97
CA GLY A 17 6.00 -7.30 12.55
C GLY A 17 4.66 -7.16 11.82
N PRO A 18 3.78 -8.18 11.86
CA PRO A 18 2.46 -8.09 11.23
C PRO A 18 1.59 -6.97 11.80
N LYS A 19 1.66 -6.70 13.10
CA LYS A 19 0.86 -5.64 13.74
C LYS A 19 1.35 -4.26 13.36
N CYS A 20 2.66 -4.04 13.36
CA CYS A 20 3.26 -2.78 12.93
C CYS A 20 2.93 -2.49 11.47
N PHE A 21 3.01 -3.51 10.61
CA PHE A 21 2.62 -3.37 9.21
C PHE A 21 1.13 -3.03 9.04
N LEU A 22 0.24 -3.69 9.79
CA LEU A 22 -1.21 -3.39 9.75
C LEU A 22 -1.53 -1.95 10.17
N VAL A 23 -0.84 -1.43 11.19
CA VAL A 23 -1.01 -0.02 11.58
C VAL A 23 -0.51 0.91 10.47
N TYR A 24 0.64 0.59 9.87
CA TYR A 24 1.25 1.39 8.81
C TYR A 24 0.37 1.46 7.55
N ILE A 25 -0.06 0.31 7.03
CA ILE A 25 -0.88 0.23 5.82
C ILE A 25 -2.27 0.84 6.05
N ASN A 26 -2.76 0.91 7.29
CA ASN A 26 -4.07 1.49 7.60
C ASN A 26 -4.18 2.97 7.23
N ASP A 27 -3.06 3.70 7.20
CA ASP A 27 -3.02 5.13 6.87
C ASP A 27 -3.17 5.42 5.37
N LEU A 28 -2.97 4.41 4.50
CA LEU A 28 -3.25 4.53 3.07
C LEU A 28 -4.74 4.81 2.84
N ARG A 29 -5.07 5.93 2.20
CA ARG A 29 -6.44 6.30 1.82
C ARG A 29 -6.47 6.76 0.36
N THR A 30 -7.57 6.48 -0.30
CA THR A 30 -7.82 6.78 -1.71
C THR A 30 -9.23 7.35 -1.89
N THR A 31 -9.53 7.86 -3.08
CA THR A 31 -10.84 8.45 -3.40
C THR A 31 -11.93 7.38 -3.55
N VAL A 32 -11.58 6.22 -4.11
CA VAL A 32 -12.48 5.06 -4.25
C VAL A 32 -12.30 4.08 -3.07
N PRO A 33 -13.28 3.17 -2.85
CA PRO A 33 -13.17 2.11 -1.85
C PRO A 33 -11.88 1.29 -1.98
N LEU A 34 -11.22 1.09 -0.85
CA LEU A 34 -9.97 0.34 -0.73
C LEU A 34 -10.14 -0.81 0.27
N TYR A 35 -9.87 -2.02 -0.19
CA TYR A 35 -9.91 -3.24 0.61
C TYR A 35 -8.48 -3.71 0.84
N LYS A 36 -8.13 -4.00 2.09
CA LYS A 36 -6.77 -4.38 2.48
C LYS A 36 -6.79 -5.76 3.13
N TYR A 37 -5.87 -6.62 2.72
CA TYR A 37 -5.62 -7.90 3.37
C TYR A 37 -4.10 -8.11 3.47
N VAL A 38 -3.55 -7.85 4.67
CA VAL A 38 -2.10 -7.83 4.87
C VAL A 38 -1.48 -6.90 3.81
N ASP A 39 -0.57 -7.37 2.97
CA ASP A 39 0.13 -6.61 1.93
C ASP A 39 -0.69 -6.44 0.64
N ASP A 40 -1.77 -7.17 0.48
CA ASP A 40 -2.64 -7.09 -0.68
C ASP A 40 -3.67 -5.97 -0.53
N SER A 41 -3.84 -5.16 -1.57
CA SER A 41 -4.74 -4.01 -1.57
C SER A 41 -5.50 -3.92 -2.88
N THR A 42 -6.83 -3.88 -2.79
CA THR A 42 -7.73 -3.85 -3.95
C THR A 42 -8.52 -2.55 -3.96
N LEU A 43 -8.41 -1.81 -5.06
CA LEU A 43 -9.24 -0.65 -5.38
C LEU A 43 -10.33 -1.07 -6.37
N PHE A 44 -11.55 -0.57 -6.19
CA PHE A 44 -12.60 -0.72 -7.20
C PHE A 44 -13.48 0.51 -7.28
N GLU A 45 -14.12 0.67 -8.43
CA GLU A 45 -15.09 1.72 -8.68
C GLU A 45 -16.30 1.12 -9.41
N ILE A 46 -17.49 1.65 -9.14
CA ILE A 46 -18.70 1.37 -9.92
C ILE A 46 -19.02 2.67 -10.68
N CYS A 47 -18.76 2.69 -11.99
CA CYS A 47 -19.07 3.84 -12.84
C CYS A 47 -20.33 3.58 -13.68
N ASP A 48 -21.21 4.58 -13.73
CA ASP A 48 -22.25 4.64 -14.75
C ASP A 48 -21.63 4.84 -16.13
N ARG A 49 -22.33 4.35 -17.17
CA ARG A 49 -21.83 4.31 -18.55
C ARG A 49 -21.44 5.69 -19.14
N ASN A 50 -21.94 6.77 -18.55
CA ASN A 50 -21.71 8.15 -18.99
C ASN A 50 -20.80 8.95 -18.03
N ASN A 51 -20.32 8.35 -16.95
CA ASN A 51 -19.43 9.00 -16.00
C ASN A 51 -17.97 8.68 -16.33
N VAL A 52 -17.10 9.64 -16.02
CA VAL A 52 -15.65 9.46 -16.09
C VAL A 52 -15.22 8.73 -14.83
N SER A 53 -14.46 7.64 -15.00
CA SER A 53 -13.89 6.89 -13.88
C SER A 53 -12.84 7.72 -13.14
N VAL A 54 -12.85 7.65 -11.82
CA VAL A 54 -11.85 8.25 -10.94
C VAL A 54 -10.88 7.21 -10.34
N ILE A 55 -10.96 5.95 -10.77
CA ILE A 55 -10.10 4.87 -10.25
C ILE A 55 -8.62 5.14 -10.50
N GLN A 56 -8.27 5.76 -11.63
CA GLN A 56 -6.89 6.10 -11.94
C GLN A 56 -6.31 7.12 -10.95
N GLU A 57 -7.11 8.10 -10.52
CA GLU A 57 -6.70 9.05 -9.48
C GLU A 57 -6.38 8.33 -8.17
N SER A 58 -7.19 7.33 -7.81
CA SER A 58 -6.96 6.51 -6.61
C SER A 58 -5.72 5.64 -6.72
N VAL A 59 -5.44 5.09 -7.90
CA VAL A 59 -4.19 4.36 -8.19
C VAL A 59 -2.99 5.29 -8.04
N ASP A 60 -3.06 6.51 -8.57
CA ASP A 60 -1.97 7.49 -8.49
C ASP A 60 -1.73 7.95 -7.04
N ILE A 61 -2.79 8.12 -6.24
CA ILE A 61 -2.69 8.43 -4.81
C ILE A 61 -1.99 7.28 -4.08
N ALA A 62 -2.38 6.03 -4.34
CA ALA A 62 -1.75 4.86 -3.72
C ALA A 62 -0.27 4.77 -4.10
N ALA A 63 0.08 4.98 -5.38
CA ALA A 63 1.47 4.97 -5.85
C ALA A 63 2.33 6.03 -5.16
N ARG A 64 1.85 7.28 -5.09
CA ARG A 64 2.58 8.36 -4.38
C ARG A 64 2.72 8.06 -2.90
N TRP A 65 1.67 7.54 -2.26
CA TRP A 65 1.75 7.17 -0.85
C TRP A 65 2.79 6.08 -0.63
N THR A 66 2.84 5.04 -1.47
CA THR A 66 3.88 4.00 -1.34
C THR A 66 5.30 4.55 -1.51
N GLU A 67 5.51 5.46 -2.47
CA GLU A 67 6.80 6.11 -2.69
C GLU A 67 7.23 6.96 -1.49
N GLN A 68 6.31 7.76 -0.93
CA GLN A 68 6.56 8.57 0.28
C GLN A 68 6.85 7.75 1.53
N ASN A 69 6.42 6.48 1.52
CA ASN A 69 6.53 5.54 2.63
C ASN A 69 7.65 4.51 2.39
N ASP A 70 8.53 4.74 1.42
CA ASP A 70 9.64 3.85 1.04
C ASP A 70 9.19 2.39 0.82
N MET A 71 7.96 2.21 0.31
CA MET A 71 7.40 0.92 -0.04
C MET A 71 7.46 0.68 -1.54
N ASN A 72 7.76 -0.56 -1.91
CA ASN A 72 7.81 -0.96 -3.31
C ASN A 72 6.47 -1.55 -3.77
N ILE A 73 5.89 -0.99 -4.83
CA ILE A 73 4.81 -1.62 -5.57
C ILE A 73 5.40 -2.65 -6.54
N TYR A 74 4.90 -3.88 -6.50
CA TYR A 74 5.29 -4.91 -7.45
C TYR A 74 4.45 -4.78 -8.74
N SER A 75 4.87 -3.89 -9.64
CA SER A 75 4.14 -3.50 -10.85
C SER A 75 3.79 -4.65 -11.80
N GLU A 76 4.52 -5.76 -11.78
CA GLU A 76 4.21 -6.94 -12.60
C GLU A 76 3.02 -7.76 -12.06
N LYS A 77 2.64 -7.57 -10.78
CA LYS A 77 1.47 -8.22 -10.16
C LYS A 77 0.29 -7.26 -9.99
N SER A 78 0.54 -5.96 -9.96
CA SER A 78 -0.50 -4.93 -9.96
C SER A 78 -1.10 -4.80 -11.35
N LYS A 79 -2.43 -4.87 -11.45
CA LYS A 79 -3.20 -4.75 -12.70
C LYS A 79 -4.01 -3.47 -12.72
#